data_AF-A0A2A5SCF8-F1
#
_entry.id   AF-A0A2A5SCF8-F1
#
_cell.length_a   1.000
_cell.length_b   1.000
_cell.length_c   1.000
_cell.angle_alpha   90.00
_cell.angle_beta   90.00
_cell.angle_gamma   90.00
#
_symmetry.space_group_name_H-M   'P 1'
#
loop_
_entity.id
_entity.type
_entity.pdbx_description
1 polymer ?
#
loop_
_entity_poly.entity_id
_entity_poly.type
_entity_poly.pdbx_seq_one_letter_code
_entity_poly.pdbx_strand_id
1 'polypeptide(L)'
;MRCQHPESLPQEVEAFTPEWAKATMENDVNEVNKADIIVAIVDFDHQDTDSGTAWELGYAIALEKPTYLIRFEDTIPENIMLTERNRAFFTQIEQVEEYDFLESKPIPYSGKYQ
;
A
#
# COMPACT_ATOMS: atom_id res chain seq x y z
N MET A 1 -6.99 -2.32 3.95
CA MET A 1 -7.40 -2.86 2.62
C MET A 1 -8.69 -3.70 2.73
N ARG A 2 -9.62 -3.65 1.76
CA ARG A 2 -10.69 -4.66 1.62
C ARG A 2 -10.27 -5.67 0.55
N CYS A 3 -9.89 -6.88 0.97
CA CYS A 3 -9.50 -7.97 0.08
C CYS A 3 -10.61 -8.22 -0.97
N GLN A 4 -10.26 -8.12 -2.25
CA GLN A 4 -11.19 -8.38 -3.34
C GLN A 4 -11.29 -9.87 -3.64
N HIS A 5 -12.41 -10.31 -4.21
CA HIS A 5 -12.51 -11.69 -4.68
C HIS A 5 -11.59 -11.87 -5.88
N PRO A 6 -10.60 -12.79 -5.83
CA PRO A 6 -9.67 -12.97 -6.95
C PRO A 6 -10.42 -13.38 -8.21
N GLU A 7 -10.01 -12.86 -9.37
CA GLU A 7 -10.59 -13.24 -10.66
C GLU A 7 -10.37 -14.72 -10.97
N SER A 8 -9.28 -15.30 -10.46
CA SER A 8 -8.94 -16.71 -10.64
C SER A 8 -9.75 -17.67 -9.77
N LEU A 9 -10.49 -17.16 -8.77
CA LEU A 9 -11.26 -17.97 -7.84
C LEU A 9 -12.72 -18.09 -8.35
N PRO A 10 -13.34 -19.28 -8.36
CA PRO A 10 -14.75 -19.40 -8.74
C PRO A 10 -15.66 -18.58 -7.83
N GLN A 11 -16.68 -17.93 -8.39
CA GLN A 11 -17.62 -17.08 -7.64
C GLN A 11 -18.43 -17.85 -6.57
N GLU A 12 -18.49 -19.17 -6.69
CA GLU A 12 -19.17 -20.05 -5.74
C GLU A 12 -18.43 -20.16 -4.41
N VAL A 13 -17.14 -19.84 -4.38
CA VAL A 13 -16.33 -19.89 -3.16
C VAL A 13 -16.76 -18.76 -2.24
N GLU A 14 -17.33 -19.12 -1.09
CA GLU A 14 -17.81 -18.15 -0.12
C GLU A 14 -16.64 -17.35 0.49
N ALA A 15 -16.84 -16.04 0.62
CA ALA A 15 -15.88 -15.15 1.27
C ALA A 15 -15.62 -15.59 2.72
N PHE A 16 -14.41 -15.30 3.22
CA PHE A 16 -13.98 -15.64 4.59
C PHE A 16 -13.91 -17.15 4.90
N THR A 17 -13.93 -18.00 3.89
CA THR A 17 -13.54 -19.41 4.02
C THR A 17 -12.01 -19.56 3.95
N PRO A 18 -11.42 -20.67 4.45
CA PRO A 18 -9.98 -20.92 4.32
C PRO A 18 -9.49 -20.96 2.87
N GLU A 19 -10.31 -21.48 1.95
CA GLU A 19 -10.01 -21.51 0.51
C GLU A 19 -9.94 -20.10 -0.07
N TRP A 20 -10.97 -19.29 0.19
CA TRP A 20 -11.00 -17.88 -0.21
C TRP A 20 -9.82 -17.11 0.38
N ALA A 21 -9.57 -17.23 1.68
CA ALA A 21 -8.51 -16.48 2.35
C ALA A 21 -7.12 -16.80 1.79
N LYS A 22 -6.86 -18.08 1.50
CA LYS A 22 -5.60 -18.51 0.86
C LYS A 22 -5.48 -17.92 -0.54
N ALA A 23 -6.51 -18.09 -1.37
CA ALA A 23 -6.48 -17.63 -2.76
C ALA A 23 -6.32 -16.11 -2.85
N THR A 24 -6.98 -15.36 -1.97
CA THR A 24 -6.90 -13.90 -1.95
C THR A 24 -5.53 -13.41 -1.52
N MET A 25 -4.97 -13.95 -0.44
CA MET A 25 -3.61 -13.60 -0.01
C MET A 25 -2.56 -13.95 -1.08
N GLU A 26 -2.67 -15.12 -1.71
CA GLU A 26 -1.76 -15.51 -2.80
C GLU A 26 -1.90 -14.59 -4.03
N ASN A 27 -3.13 -14.18 -4.35
CA ASN A 27 -3.38 -13.21 -5.42
C ASN A 27 -2.71 -11.87 -5.13
N ASP A 28 -2.92 -11.30 -3.94
CA ASP A 28 -2.37 -10.00 -3.57
C ASP A 28 -0.83 -10.02 -3.61
N VAL A 29 -0.21 -11.09 -3.11
CA VAL A 29 1.25 -11.31 -3.22
C VAL A 29 1.72 -11.40 -4.68
N ASN A 30 0.98 -12.09 -5.54
CA ASN A 30 1.31 -12.20 -6.95
C ASN A 30 1.21 -10.85 -7.67
N GLU A 31 0.21 -10.04 -7.35
CA GLU A 31 0.07 -8.70 -7.92
C GLU A 31 1.18 -7.76 -7.44
N VAL A 32 1.57 -7.82 -6.16
CA VAL A 32 2.76 -7.09 -5.67
C VAL A 32 4.02 -7.52 -6.45
N ASN A 33 4.20 -8.82 -6.70
CA ASN A 33 5.34 -9.32 -7.47
C ASN A 33 5.34 -8.80 -8.92
N LYS A 34 4.18 -8.73 -9.56
CA LYS A 34 4.03 -8.24 -10.94
C LYS A 34 4.16 -6.72 -11.06
N ALA A 35 3.75 -5.98 -10.04
CA ALA A 35 3.72 -4.52 -10.08
C ALA A 35 5.11 -3.89 -10.20
N ASP A 36 5.26 -2.88 -11.05
CA ASP A 36 6.52 -2.11 -11.16
C ASP A 36 6.70 -1.15 -9.99
N ILE A 37 5.59 -0.62 -9.46
CA ILE A 37 5.53 0.33 -8.35
C ILE A 37 4.38 -0.01 -7.41
N ILE A 38 4.46 0.43 -6.16
CA ILE A 38 3.38 0.29 -5.18
C ILE A 38 2.91 1.67 -4.76
N VAL A 39 1.60 1.88 -4.78
CA VAL A 39 0.95 3.08 -4.25
C VAL A 39 -0.01 2.65 -3.15
N ALA A 40 0.16 3.18 -1.94
CA ALA A 40 -0.64 2.79 -0.78
C ALA A 40 -1.23 4.00 -0.06
N ILE A 41 -2.48 3.85 0.39
CA ILE A 41 -3.12 4.80 1.32
C ILE A 41 -2.84 4.30 2.72
N VAL A 42 -2.21 5.11 3.56
CA VAL A 42 -1.73 4.68 4.89
C VAL A 42 -2.64 5.09 6.04
N ASP A 43 -3.64 5.93 5.81
CA ASP A 43 -4.56 6.45 6.83
C ASP A 43 -6.04 6.34 6.42
N PHE A 44 -6.39 5.32 5.65
CA PHE A 44 -7.71 5.17 5.03
C PHE A 44 -8.89 5.23 6.03
N ASP A 45 -8.70 4.76 7.25
CA ASP A 45 -9.71 4.74 8.31
C ASP A 45 -9.47 5.80 9.39
N HIS A 46 -8.68 6.84 9.07
CA HIS A 46 -8.28 7.90 10.00
C HIS A 46 -7.53 7.36 11.23
N GLN A 47 -6.82 6.24 11.05
CA GLN A 47 -5.95 5.62 12.03
C GLN A 47 -4.56 5.37 11.42
N ASP A 48 -3.69 4.77 12.22
CA ASP A 48 -2.37 4.29 11.77
C ASP A 48 -2.52 3.21 10.69
N THR A 49 -1.46 3.00 9.91
CA THR A 49 -1.43 2.05 8.79
C THR A 49 -1.92 0.68 9.23
N ASP A 50 -2.94 0.15 8.53
CA ASP A 50 -3.46 -1.17 8.85
C ASP A 50 -2.40 -2.26 8.64
N SER A 51 -2.43 -3.30 9.48
CA SER A 51 -1.39 -4.34 9.48
C SER A 51 -1.23 -5.08 8.15
N GLY A 52 -2.30 -5.16 7.33
CA GLY A 52 -2.23 -5.76 6.00
C GLY A 52 -1.43 -4.86 5.05
N THR A 53 -1.80 -3.58 4.97
CA THR A 53 -1.09 -2.58 4.17
C THR A 53 0.39 -2.47 4.60
N ALA A 54 0.68 -2.49 5.90
CA ALA A 54 2.05 -2.47 6.42
C ALA A 54 2.86 -3.71 6.00
N TRP A 55 2.23 -4.90 5.97
CA TRP A 55 2.88 -6.13 5.52
C TRP A 55 3.21 -6.08 4.03
N GLU A 56 2.27 -5.61 3.20
CA GLU A 56 2.45 -5.47 1.75
C GLU A 56 3.54 -4.46 1.40
N LEU A 57 3.56 -3.31 2.09
CA LEU A 57 4.62 -2.32 1.96
C LEU A 57 5.98 -2.88 2.38
N GLY A 58 6.04 -3.59 3.52
CA GLY A 58 7.27 -4.25 3.97
C GLY A 58 7.78 -5.27 2.96
N TYR A 59 6.88 -6.08 2.39
CA TYR A 59 7.20 -7.05 1.35
C TYR A 59 7.70 -6.37 0.06
N ALA A 60 7.03 -5.31 -0.40
CA ALA A 60 7.42 -4.55 -1.57
C ALA A 60 8.78 -3.85 -1.41
N ILE A 61 9.05 -3.26 -0.23
CA ILE A 61 10.34 -2.67 0.12
C ILE A 61 11.44 -3.74 0.10
N ALA A 62 11.16 -4.95 0.60
CA ALA A 62 12.11 -6.06 0.56
C ALA A 62 12.40 -6.55 -0.88
N LEU A 63 11.47 -6.34 -1.81
CA LEU A 63 11.65 -6.59 -3.25
C LEU A 63 12.27 -5.40 -4.00
N GLU A 64 12.70 -4.35 -3.29
CA GLU A 64 13.27 -3.11 -3.86
C GLU A 64 12.31 -2.37 -4.83
N LYS A 65 11.00 -2.60 -4.69
CA LYS A 65 10.00 -1.91 -5.51
C LYS A 65 9.84 -0.47 -5.02
N PRO A 66 9.79 0.54 -5.92
CA PRO A 66 9.47 1.91 -5.53
C PRO A 66 8.08 2.00 -4.92
N THR A 67 8.01 2.52 -3.70
CA THR A 67 6.78 2.69 -2.94
C THR A 67 6.41 4.17 -2.79
N TYR A 68 5.13 4.47 -2.92
CA TYR A 68 4.56 5.82 -2.85
C TYR A 68 3.38 5.82 -1.90
N LEU A 69 3.40 6.71 -0.91
CA LEU A 69 2.39 6.71 0.15
C LEU A 69 1.49 7.93 0.02
N ILE A 70 0.19 7.69 0.17
CA ILE A 70 -0.84 8.72 0.23
C ILE A 70 -1.34 8.78 1.66
N ARG A 71 -1.33 9.97 2.23
CA ARG A 71 -1.78 10.21 3.59
C ARG A 71 -2.54 11.52 3.70
N PHE A 72 -3.83 11.45 3.96
CA PHE A 72 -4.71 12.61 3.99
C PHE A 72 -4.61 13.43 5.27
N GLU A 73 -4.32 12.81 6.42
CA GLU A 73 -4.29 13.46 7.73
C GLU A 73 -2.87 13.65 8.24
N ASP A 74 -2.44 14.89 8.47
CA ASP A 74 -1.11 15.19 9.02
C ASP A 74 -1.02 15.05 10.56
N THR A 75 -2.14 14.78 11.23
CA THR A 75 -2.24 14.82 12.70
C THR A 75 -1.78 13.53 13.39
N ILE A 76 -1.89 12.38 12.71
CA ILE A 76 -1.52 11.05 13.23
C ILE A 76 -0.02 10.82 13.01
N PRO A 77 0.81 10.50 14.01
CA PRO A 77 2.21 10.19 13.73
C PRO A 77 2.37 8.95 12.81
N GLU A 78 3.32 8.97 11.86
CA GLU A 78 3.61 7.80 11.00
C GLU A 78 4.69 6.93 11.63
N ASN A 79 4.57 5.62 11.44
CA ASN A 79 5.60 4.68 11.86
C ASN A 79 6.90 4.89 11.07
N ILE A 80 8.04 4.99 11.77
CA ILE A 80 9.36 5.20 11.13
C ILE A 80 9.73 4.16 10.06
N MET A 81 9.19 2.94 10.14
CA MET A 81 9.43 1.89 9.15
C MET A 81 8.81 2.21 7.79
N LEU A 82 7.80 3.09 7.78
CA LEU A 82 7.09 3.56 6.60
C LEU A 82 7.48 4.98 6.21
N THR A 83 8.40 5.67 6.89
CA THR A 83 8.83 7.02 6.47
C THR A 83 10.06 6.99 5.57
N GLU A 84 11.10 6.24 5.96
CA GLU A 84 12.45 6.44 5.41
C GLU A 84 12.74 5.74 4.07
N ARG A 85 11.93 4.75 3.69
CA ARG A 85 12.19 3.91 2.50
C ARG A 85 11.26 4.18 1.33
N ASN A 86 10.31 5.09 1.49
CA ASN A 86 9.36 5.47 0.46
C ASN A 86 9.91 6.56 -0.45
N ARG A 87 9.47 6.54 -1.70
CA ARG A 87 9.94 7.45 -2.73
C ARG A 87 9.28 8.81 -2.65
N ALA A 88 7.96 8.83 -2.46
CA ALA A 88 7.20 10.06 -2.35
C ALA A 88 6.05 9.92 -1.35
N PHE A 89 5.78 11.00 -0.62
CA PHE A 89 4.61 11.15 0.25
C PHE A 89 3.66 12.18 -0.35
N PHE A 90 2.42 11.76 -0.55
CA PHE A 90 1.33 12.58 -1.03
C PHE A 90 0.35 12.87 0.10
N THR A 91 -0.17 14.09 0.14
CA THR A 91 -1.18 14.53 1.10
C THR A 91 -2.57 14.67 0.48
N GLN A 92 -2.65 14.60 -0.84
CA GLN A 92 -3.89 14.75 -1.61
C GLN A 92 -3.80 13.91 -2.89
N ILE A 93 -4.94 13.41 -3.39
CA ILE A 93 -4.99 12.48 -4.54
C ILE A 93 -4.49 13.14 -5.82
N GLU A 94 -4.70 14.44 -5.97
CA GLU A 94 -4.31 15.22 -7.15
C GLU A 94 -2.79 15.17 -7.36
N GLN A 95 -2.00 15.04 -6.28
CA GLN A 95 -0.55 14.91 -6.40
C GLN A 95 -0.15 13.59 -7.07
N VAL A 96 -0.93 12.52 -6.91
CA VAL A 96 -0.69 11.24 -7.56
C VAL A 96 -0.94 11.36 -9.06
N GLU A 97 -1.99 12.08 -9.46
CA GLU A 97 -2.35 12.32 -10.86
C GLU A 97 -1.28 13.17 -11.58
N GLU A 98 -0.75 14.18 -10.91
CA GLU A 98 0.26 15.09 -11.47
C GLU A 98 1.70 14.55 -11.40
N TYR A 99 1.95 13.46 -10.66
CA TYR A 99 3.29 12.95 -10.41
C TYR A 99 3.85 12.15 -11.58
N ASP A 100 5.07 12.48 -11.99
CA ASP A 100 5.82 11.72 -12.99
C ASP A 100 6.51 10.51 -12.33
N PHE A 101 5.86 9.33 -12.44
CA PHE A 101 6.39 8.07 -11.93
C PHE A 101 7.64 7.56 -12.68
N LEU A 102 7.91 8.04 -13.90
CA LEU A 102 9.10 7.67 -14.65
C LEU A 102 10.32 8.43 -14.13
N GLU A 103 10.17 9.72 -13.82
CA GLU A 103 11.23 10.50 -13.19
C GLU A 103 11.41 10.14 -11.71
N SER A 104 10.31 9.74 -11.05
CA SER A 104 10.30 9.21 -9.68
C SER A 104 10.92 10.21 -8.68
N LYS A 105 10.73 11.54 -8.82
CA LYS A 105 11.35 12.52 -7.91
C LYS A 105 11.01 12.30 -6.43
N PRO A 106 11.99 12.37 -5.50
CA PRO A 106 11.69 12.14 -4.09
C PRO A 106 10.81 13.25 -3.53
N ILE A 107 9.77 12.88 -2.77
CA ILE A 107 9.01 13.80 -1.91
C ILE A 107 9.15 13.27 -0.49
N PRO A 108 9.95 13.93 0.38
CA PRO A 108 10.19 13.43 1.73
C PRO A 108 8.93 13.54 2.59
N TYR A 109 8.85 12.67 3.60
CA TYR A 109 7.82 12.77 4.63
C TYR A 109 7.96 14.08 5.41
N SER A 110 6.84 14.77 5.64
CA SER A 110 6.79 16.07 6.34
C SER A 110 5.97 16.07 7.62
N GLY A 111 5.42 14.92 8.03
CA GLY A 111 4.56 14.81 9.21
C GLY A 111 5.31 14.47 10.51
N LYS A 112 4.57 14.03 11.53
CA LYS A 112 5.12 13.59 12.82
C LYS A 112 5.51 12.10 12.79
N TYR A 113 6.48 11.72 13.61
CA TYR A 113 6.98 10.33 13.70
C TYR A 113 6.49 9.65 14.98
N GLN A 114 6.31 8.33 14.93
CA GLN A 114 6.15 7.45 16.09
C GLN A 114 7.00 6.18 16.00
#